data_AF-A0A2U8I5S6-F1
#
_entry.id   AF-A0A2U8I5S6-F1
#
_cell.length_a   1.000
_cell.length_b   1.000
_cell.length_c   1.000
_cell.angle_alpha   90.00
_cell.angle_beta   90.00
_cell.angle_gamma   90.00
#
_symmetry.space_group_name_H-M   'P 1'
#
loop_
_entity.id
_entity.type
_entity.pdbx_description
1 polymer ?
#
loop_
_entity_poly.entity_id
_entity_poly.type
_entity_poly.pdbx_seq_one_letter_code
_entity_poly.pdbx_strand_id
1 'polypeptide(L)' 'MSLAHRLHDISDPIWSQLEPHLPGKKGTGVGIARDNRQCINAVFWIVRTGAPWRDLSPD' A
#
# COMPACT_ATOMS: atom_id res chain seq x y z
N MET A 1 14.28 7.20 -4.96
CA MET A 1 12.97 7.84 -5.25
C MET A 1 12.65 7.72 -6.73
N SER A 2 11.97 6.63 -7.13
CA SER A 2 11.47 6.51 -8.51
C SER A 2 10.04 7.01 -8.56
N LEU A 3 9.79 8.03 -9.39
CA LEU A 3 8.46 8.60 -9.66
C LEU A 3 7.44 7.53 -10.11
N ALA A 4 7.92 6.39 -10.60
CA ALA A 4 7.10 5.26 -11.03
C ALA A 4 6.31 4.62 -9.89
N HIS A 5 6.83 4.58 -8.65
CA HIS A 5 6.03 4.07 -7.52
C HIS A 5 4.81 4.96 -7.25
N ARG A 6 4.99 6.29 -7.30
CA ARG A 6 3.95 7.26 -6.98
C ARG A 6 2.83 7.35 -8.04
N LEU A 7 3.14 7.08 -9.30
CA LEU A 7 2.13 6.91 -10.37
C LEU A 7 1.32 5.63 -10.20
N HIS A 8 1.85 4.68 -9.41
CA HIS A 8 1.21 3.40 -9.20
C HIS A 8 0.33 3.33 -7.94
N ASP A 9 0.37 4.39 -7.13
CA ASP A 9 -0.44 4.52 -5.92
C ASP A 9 -1.93 4.60 -6.23
N ILE A 10 -2.72 4.08 -5.31
CA ILE A 10 -4.17 4.19 -5.44
C ILE A 10 -4.63 5.62 -5.13
N SER A 11 -5.61 6.09 -5.90
CA SER A 11 -6.20 7.40 -5.74
C SER A 11 -6.93 7.53 -4.41
N ASP A 12 -6.90 8.72 -3.80
CA ASP A 12 -7.60 9.02 -2.55
C ASP A 12 -9.09 8.61 -2.52
N PRO A 13 -9.92 8.83 -3.57
CA PRO A 13 -11.31 8.39 -3.54
C PRO A 13 -11.45 6.86 -3.47
N ILE A 14 -10.56 6.11 -4.12
CA ILE A 14 -10.55 4.64 -4.07
C ILE A 14 -10.09 4.19 -2.68
N TRP A 15 -9.04 4.83 -2.14
CA TRP A 15 -8.58 4.58 -0.78
C TRP A 15 -9.67 4.82 0.26
N SER A 16 -10.40 5.91 0.17
CA SER A 16 -11.48 6.24 1.11
C SER A 16 -12.61 5.22 1.11
N GLN A 17 -12.84 4.52 0.01
CA GLN A 17 -13.81 3.42 -0.06
C GLN A 17 -13.25 2.12 0.52
N LEU A 18 -11.95 1.87 0.34
CA LEU A 18 -11.28 0.64 0.76
C LEU A 18 -10.92 0.63 2.26
N GLU A 19 -10.37 1.73 2.77
CA GLU A 19 -9.91 1.91 4.15
C GLU A 19 -10.88 1.38 5.22
N PRO A 20 -12.20 1.69 5.20
CA PRO A 20 -13.12 1.23 6.24
C PRO A 20 -13.28 -0.29 6.32
N HIS A 21 -12.90 -1.03 5.27
CA HIS A 21 -13.00 -2.49 5.21
C HIS A 21 -11.71 -3.20 5.65
N LEU A 22 -10.61 -2.46 5.86
CA LEU A 22 -9.34 -3.06 6.21
C LEU A 22 -9.25 -3.37 7.72
N PRO A 23 -8.74 -4.55 8.10
CA PRO A 23 -8.39 -4.84 9.48
C PRO A 23 -7.21 -3.95 9.91
N GLY A 24 -7.23 -3.49 11.16
CA GLY A 24 -6.16 -2.62 11.69
C GLY A 24 -6.52 -1.13 11.70
N LYS A 25 -7.64 -0.78 12.37
CA LYS A 25 -7.80 0.59 12.88
C LYS A 25 -6.72 0.85 13.93
N LYS A 26 -6.20 2.08 13.98
CA LYS A 26 -5.31 2.57 15.05
C LYS A 26 -5.85 2.10 16.41
N GLY A 27 -5.17 1.15 17.06
CA GLY A 27 -5.53 0.64 18.39
C GLY A 27 -5.79 -0.87 18.52
N THR A 28 -5.91 -1.64 17.44
CA THR A 28 -6.02 -3.12 17.53
C THR A 28 -4.63 -3.74 17.44
N GLY A 29 -3.99 -3.92 18.60
CA GLY A 29 -2.65 -4.47 18.69
C GLY A 29 -2.61 -5.96 18.37
N VAL A 30 -2.23 -6.32 17.14
CA VAL A 30 -1.15 -7.25 16.77
C VAL A 30 -0.87 -7.02 15.27
N GLY A 31 0.33 -6.57 14.90
CA GLY A 31 0.75 -6.49 13.50
C GLY A 31 0.12 -5.37 12.67
N ILE A 32 0.18 -4.12 13.15
CA ILE A 32 -0.17 -2.96 12.33
C ILE A 32 0.89 -2.82 11.24
N ALA A 33 0.54 -2.98 9.97
CA ALA A 33 1.33 -2.36 8.92
C ALA A 33 1.36 -0.86 9.27
N ARG A 34 2.55 -0.31 9.56
CA ARG A 34 2.71 1.09 10.02
C ARG A 34 1.84 2.07 9.22
N ASP A 35 1.62 1.73 7.95
CA ASP A 35 0.63 2.33 7.08
C ASP A 35 -0.02 1.25 6.18
N ASN A 36 -1.33 1.00 6.35
CA ASN A 36 -2.09 0.07 5.51
C ASN A 36 -2.09 0.50 4.04
N ARG A 37 -2.03 1.82 3.78
CA ARG A 37 -2.02 2.36 2.42
C ARG A 37 -0.73 2.00 1.71
N GLN A 38 0.40 2.10 2.40
CA GLN A 38 1.69 1.71 1.84
C GLN A 38 1.74 0.21 1.53
N CYS A 39 1.21 -0.64 2.41
CA CYS A 39 1.13 -2.07 2.15
C CYS A 39 0.31 -2.37 0.89
N ILE A 40 -0.86 -1.75 0.76
CA ILE A 40 -1.73 -1.96 -0.39
C ILE A 40 -1.12 -1.39 -1.68
N ASN A 41 -0.52 -0.19 -1.64
CA ASN A 41 0.19 0.36 -2.80
C ASN A 41 1.35 -0.54 -3.24
N ALA A 42 2.10 -1.12 -2.30
CA ALA A 42 3.16 -2.08 -2.61
C ALA A 42 2.63 -3.33 -3.32
N VAL A 43 1.53 -3.91 -2.83
CA VAL A 43 0.85 -5.05 -3.48
C VAL A 43 0.41 -4.67 -4.90
N PHE A 44 -0.24 -3.52 -5.08
CA PHE A 44 -0.70 -3.07 -6.39
C PHE A 44 0.45 -2.82 -7.36
N TRP A 45 1.56 -2.27 -6.88
CA TRP A 45 2.75 -2.07 -7.70
C TRP A 45 3.27 -3.42 -8.23
N ILE A 46 3.46 -4.41 -7.35
CA ILE A 46 3.95 -5.75 -7.73
C ILE A 46 3.00 -6.45 -8.70
N VAL A 47 1.69 -6.42 -8.42
CA VAL A 47 0.69 -7.05 -9.30
C VAL A 47 0.68 -6.39 -10.68
N ARG A 48 0.93 -5.07 -10.76
CA ARG A 48 0.89 -4.33 -12.02
C ARG A 48 2.20 -4.40 -12.82
N THR A 49 3.35 -4.50 -12.15
CA THR A 49 4.67 -4.53 -12.80
C THR A 49 5.24 -5.93 -12.95
N GLY A 50 4.77 -6.90 -12.16
CA GLY A 50 5.35 -8.23 -12.05
C GLY A 50 6.72 -8.24 -11.36
N ALA A 51 7.13 -7.12 -10.76
CA ALA A 51 8.44 -7.00 -10.13
C ALA A 51 8.54 -7.86 -8.86
N PRO A 52 9.72 -8.41 -8.55
CA PRO A 52 9.90 -9.20 -7.33
C PRO A 52 9.77 -8.31 -6.08
N TRP A 53 9.28 -8.88 -4.98
CA TRP A 53 9.15 -8.19 -3.68
C TRP A 53 10.43 -7.50 -3.20
N ARG A 54 11.60 -8.01 -3.59
CA ARG A 54 12.90 -7.46 -3.23
C ARG A 54 13.20 -6.11 -3.88
N ASP A 55 12.49 -5.77 -4.96
CA ASP A 55 12.64 -4.50 -5.69
C ASP A 55 11.72 -3.41 -5.16
N LEU A 56 10.87 -3.74 -4.18
CA LEU A 56 10.04 -2.75 -3.49
C LEU A 56 10.96 -1.75 -2.79
N SER A 57 10.95 -0.50 -3.26
CA SER A 57 11.74 0.56 -2.63
C SER A 57 11.16 0.89 -1.25
N PRO A 58 11.98 0.96 -0.19
CA PRO A 58 11.57 1.55 1.08
C PRO A 58 11.49 3.07 0.87
N ASP A 59 10.28 3.62 0.84
CA ASP A 59 10.07 5.06 1.04
C ASP A 59 10.12 5.37 2.56
#